data_AF-A0A9X5CHH5-F1
#
_entry.id   AF-A0A9X5CHH5-F1
#
_cell.length_a   1.000
_cell.length_b   1.000
_cell.length_c   1.000
_cell.angle_alpha   90.00
_cell.angle_beta   90.00
_cell.angle_gamma   90.00
#
_symmetry.space_group_name_H-M   'P 1'
#
loop_
_entity.id
_entity.type
_entity.pdbx_description
1 polymer ?
#
loop_
_entity_poly.entity_id
_entity_poly.type
_entity_poly.pdbx_seq_one_letter_code
_entity_poly.pdbx_strand_id
1 'polypeptide(L)'
;MSSDRKRDGTRPTELLCASCGRPVETVVTRHKTFGINVPQWRAGPCHNPDCADYVPEMVPADTLRRPEQGERRTEQRRKEAGPHA
;
A
#
# COMPACT_ATOMS: atom_id res chain seq x y z
N MET A 1 -15.89 31.22 -27.75
CA MET A 1 -14.58 30.70 -27.30
C MET A 1 -14.62 30.48 -25.79
N SER A 2 -15.34 29.46 -25.32
CA SER A 2 -15.28 29.07 -23.90
C SER A 2 -14.08 28.16 -23.73
N SER A 3 -13.03 28.68 -23.12
CA SER A 3 -11.89 27.86 -22.71
C SER A 3 -12.37 26.85 -21.69
N ASP A 4 -12.42 25.59 -22.13
CA ASP A 4 -12.60 24.39 -21.31
C ASP A 4 -11.45 24.32 -20.32
N ARG A 5 -11.54 25.10 -19.23
CA ARG A 5 -10.67 24.93 -18.07
C ARG A 5 -11.09 23.62 -17.41
N LYS A 6 -10.66 22.50 -17.99
CA LYS A 6 -10.65 21.20 -17.30
C LYS A 6 -10.06 21.46 -15.93
N ARG A 7 -10.93 21.36 -14.93
CA ARG A 7 -10.59 21.41 -13.53
C ARG A 7 -9.50 20.36 -13.31
N ASP A 8 -8.24 20.79 -13.16
CA ASP A 8 -7.16 19.99 -12.58
C ASP A 8 -7.63 19.65 -11.16
N GLY A 9 -8.43 18.59 -11.05
CA GLY A 9 -8.96 18.10 -9.80
C GLY A 9 -7.80 17.53 -9.00
N THR A 10 -7.16 18.39 -8.22
CA THR A 10 -6.31 18.00 -7.09
C THR A 10 -5.11 17.16 -7.53
N ARG A 11 -4.15 17.74 -8.25
CA ARG A 11 -2.79 17.18 -8.21
C ARG A 11 -2.30 17.34 -6.78
N PRO A 12 -2.01 16.25 -6.03
CA PRO A 12 -1.44 16.39 -4.70
C PRO A 12 -0.10 17.10 -4.88
N THR A 13 0.07 18.24 -4.21
CA THR A 13 1.39 18.81 -3.99
C THR A 13 2.27 17.74 -3.37
N GLU A 14 3.46 17.53 -3.92
CA GLU A 14 4.45 16.57 -3.44
C GLU A 14 4.59 16.67 -1.92
N LEU A 15 4.33 15.56 -1.21
CA LEU A 15 4.37 15.54 0.24
C LEU A 15 5.82 15.32 0.68
N LEU A 16 6.24 16.08 1.68
CA LEU A 16 7.61 16.04 2.20
C LEU A 16 7.64 15.38 3.58
N CYS A 17 8.71 14.66 3.87
CA CYS A 17 9.00 14.19 5.23
C CYS A 17 9.21 15.39 6.17
N ALA A 18 8.53 15.41 7.32
CA ALA A 18 8.65 16.50 8.28
C ALA A 18 10.06 16.62 8.89
N SER A 19 10.81 15.52 8.97
CA SER A 19 12.14 15.51 9.59
C SER A 19 13.28 15.81 8.64
N CYS A 20 13.26 15.28 7.41
CA CYS A 20 14.36 15.48 6.45
C CYS A 20 13.99 16.34 5.23
N GLY A 21 12.73 16.75 5.09
CA GLY A 21 12.26 17.59 3.98
C GLY A 21 12.29 16.92 2.60
N ARG A 22 12.67 15.64 2.51
CA ARG A 22 12.71 14.91 1.24
C ARG A 22 11.30 14.56 0.77
N PRO A 23 11.06 14.52 -0.56
CA PRO A 23 9.84 13.96 -1.11
C PRO A 23 9.58 12.54 -0.62
N VAL A 24 8.34 12.28 -0.25
CA VAL A 24 7.86 10.95 0.11
C VAL A 24 6.64 10.58 -0.73
N GLU A 25 6.37 9.29 -0.81
CA GLU A 25 5.16 8.82 -1.47
C GLU A 25 3.91 9.43 -0.83
N THR A 26 2.89 9.72 -1.64
CA THR A 26 1.60 10.18 -1.11
C THR A 26 0.69 8.97 -0.94
N VAL A 27 0.38 8.64 0.31
CA VAL A 27 -0.53 7.55 0.63
C VAL A 27 -1.95 8.08 0.71
N VAL A 28 -2.86 7.47 -0.06
CA VAL A 28 -4.28 7.80 -0.03
C VAL A 28 -5.01 6.77 0.82
N THR A 29 -5.44 7.20 2.01
CA THR A 29 -6.32 6.41 2.86
C THR A 29 -7.76 6.85 2.63
N ARG A 30 -8.72 5.96 2.90
CA ARG A 30 -10.15 6.29 2.80
C ARG A 30 -10.81 6.01 4.14
N HIS A 31 -11.59 6.96 4.62
CA HIS A 31 -12.43 6.76 5.79
C HIS A 31 -13.90 6.97 5.40
N LYS A 32 -14.78 6.21 6.05
CA LYS A 32 -16.22 6.35 5.81
C LYS A 32 -16.78 7.39 6.77
N THR A 33 -17.43 8.41 6.23
CA THR A 33 -18.12 9.46 6.98
C THR A 33 -19.54 9.58 6.47
N PHE A 34 -20.54 9.33 7.32
CA PHE A 34 -21.97 9.37 6.97
C PHE A 34 -22.33 8.55 5.70
N GLY A 35 -21.72 7.38 5.52
CA GLY A 35 -21.95 6.53 4.34
C GLY A 35 -21.18 6.93 3.08
N ILE A 36 -20.42 8.04 3.11
CA ILE A 36 -19.58 8.50 2.00
C ILE A 36 -18.12 8.08 2.24
N ASN A 37 -17.43 7.67 1.19
CA ASN A 37 -15.99 7.37 1.25
C ASN A 37 -15.19 8.64 0.98
N VAL A 38 -14.57 9.20 2.03
CA VAL A 38 -13.75 10.40 1.94
C VAL A 38 -12.28 10.00 1.77
N PRO A 39 -11.59 10.46 0.70
CA PRO A 39 -10.15 10.28 0.57
C PRO A 39 -9.39 11.22 1.51
N GLN A 40 -8.33 10.69 2.11
CA GLN A 40 -7.37 11.43 2.90
C GLN A 40 -5.96 11.13 2.39
N TRP A 41 -5.32 12.16 1.85
CA TRP A 41 -3.93 12.14 1.40
C TRP A 41 -3.02 12.43 2.58
N ARG A 42 -2.01 11.58 2.81
CA ARG A 42 -1.00 11.75 3.84
C ARG A 42 0.38 11.45 3.29
N ALA A 43 1.40 12.02 3.94
CA ALA A 43 2.78 11.68 3.69
C ALA A 43 3.00 10.21 4.04
N GLY A 44 3.57 9.46 3.10
CA GLY A 44 4.00 8.09 3.30
C GLY A 44 5.23 7.98 4.19
N PRO A 45 5.66 6.74 4.48
CA PRO A 45 6.86 6.49 5.27
C PRO A 45 8.11 7.08 4.61
N CYS A 46 9.08 7.50 5.43
CA CYS A 46 10.37 7.94 4.92
C CYS A 46 11.27 6.73 4.65
N HIS A 47 11.81 6.64 3.43
CA HIS A 47 12.75 5.59 3.04
C HIS A 47 14.22 6.07 3.02
N ASN A 48 14.51 7.26 3.55
CA ASN A 48 15.89 7.73 3.70
C ASN A 48 16.54 7.13 4.95
N PRO A 49 17.57 6.28 4.83
CA PRO A 49 18.19 5.60 5.98
C PRO A 49 18.87 6.56 6.97
N ASP A 50 19.24 7.77 6.53
CA ASP A 50 19.84 8.79 7.38
C ASP A 50 18.79 9.63 8.15
N CYS A 51 17.50 9.36 7.96
CA CYS A 51 16.41 10.10 8.59
C CYS A 51 16.08 9.52 9.97
N ALA A 52 15.81 10.39 10.94
CA ALA A 52 15.34 9.97 12.26
C ALA A 52 13.99 9.22 12.20
N ASP A 53 13.14 9.54 11.22
CA ASP A 53 11.85 8.89 10.99
C ASP A 53 11.91 7.78 9.91
N TYR A 54 13.10 7.24 9.64
CA TYR A 54 13.24 6.16 8.67
C TYR A 54 12.41 4.94 9.07
N VAL A 55 11.56 4.46 8.16
CA VAL A 55 10.80 3.22 8.35
C VAL A 55 11.39 2.15 7.44
N PRO A 56 11.96 1.06 8.00
CA PRO A 56 12.48 -0.04 7.19
C PRO A 56 11.34 -0.72 6.42
N GLU A 57 11.64 -1.16 5.20
CA GLU A 57 10.68 -1.87 4.37
C GLU A 57 10.34 -3.23 4.99
N MET A 58 9.07 -3.43 5.34
CA MET A 58 8.59 -4.71 5.87
C MET A 58 8.27 -5.65 4.70
N VAL A 59 9.10 -6.67 4.54
CA VAL A 59 8.88 -7.74 3.57
C VAL A 59 7.91 -8.77 4.18
N PRO A 60 6.76 -9.06 3.55
CA PRO A 60 5.81 -10.06 4.05
C PRO A 60 6.49 -11.43 4.23
N ALA A 61 6.33 -12.04 5.39
CA ALA A 61 7.03 -13.29 5.75
C ALA A 61 6.70 -14.48 4.81
N ASP A 62 5.57 -14.43 4.13
CA ASP A 62 5.17 -15.39 3.10
C ASP A 62 6.04 -15.30 1.84
N THR A 63 6.61 -14.14 1.51
CA THR A 63 7.56 -14.00 0.39
C THR A 63 8.93 -14.62 0.71
N LEU A 64 9.26 -14.78 1.99
CA LEU A 64 10.47 -15.50 2.44
C LEU A 64 10.25 -17.02 2.50
N ARG A 65 9.01 -17.52 2.34
CA ARG A 65 8.78 -18.97 2.28
C ARG A 65 9.25 -19.51 0.94
N ARG A 66 10.12 -20.51 1.03
CA ARG A 66 10.59 -21.28 -0.13
C ARG A 66 9.38 -21.90 -0.86
N PRO A 67 9.24 -21.73 -2.20
CA PRO A 67 8.03 -22.08 -2.96
C PRO A 67 7.56 -23.53 -2.75
N GLU A 68 8.52 -24.45 -2.55
CA GLU A 68 8.32 -25.86 -2.25
C GLU A 68 7.42 -26.18 -1.03
N GLN A 69 7.20 -25.24 -0.10
CA GLN A 69 6.30 -25.46 1.05
C GLN A 69 4.86 -25.07 0.76
N GLY A 70 4.63 -24.09 -0.13
CA GLY A 70 3.29 -23.71 -0.58
C GLY A 70 2.65 -24.81 -1.43
N GLU A 71 3.44 -25.41 -2.34
CA GLU A 71 2.98 -26.51 -3.20
C GLU A 71 2.60 -27.76 -2.39
N ARG A 72 3.45 -28.20 -1.45
CA ARG A 72 3.16 -29.36 -0.58
C ARG A 72 1.86 -29.21 0.22
N ARG A 73 1.59 -28.02 0.74
CA ARG A 73 0.38 -27.75 1.55
C ARG A 73 -0.89 -27.70 0.69
N THR A 74 -0.78 -27.22 -0.55
CA THR A 74 -1.88 -27.19 -1.51
C THR A 74 -2.21 -28.59 -2.02
N GLU A 75 -1.18 -29.40 -2.28
CA GLU A 75 -1.32 -30.80 -2.70
C GLU A 75 -1.91 -31.67 -1.58
N GLN A 76 -1.48 -31.47 -0.33
CA GLN A 76 -2.03 -32.18 0.82
C GLN A 76 -3.51 -31.86 1.05
N ARG A 77 -3.91 -30.59 0.96
CA ARG A 77 -5.32 -30.19 1.07
C ARG A 77 -6.20 -30.80 -0.04
N ARG A 78 -5.64 -30.98 -1.23
CA ARG A 78 -6.30 -31.66 -2.37
C ARG A 78 -6.43 -33.17 -2.14
N LYS A 79 -5.47 -33.80 -1.44
CA LYS A 79 -5.54 -35.21 -1.03
C LYS A 79 -6.53 -35.43 0.12
N GLU A 80 -6.63 -34.49 1.06
CA GLU A 80 -7.57 -34.52 2.19
C GLU A 80 -9.03 -34.27 1.76
N ALA A 81 -9.26 -33.49 0.70
CA ALA A 81 -10.58 -33.29 0.09
C ALA A 81 -11.03 -34.47 -0.82
N GLY A 82 -10.52 -35.68 -0.56
CA GLY A 82 -10.94 -36.89 -1.26
C GLY A 82 -12.47 -37.05 -1.22
N PRO A 83 -13.08 -37.68 -2.24
CA PRO A 83 -14.53 -37.72 -2.37
C PRO A 83 -15.10 -38.49 -1.18
N HIS A 84 -15.84 -37.80 -0.31
CA HIS A 84 -16.80 -38.47 0.56
C HIS A 84 -17.87 -39.07 -0.37
N ALA A 85 -17.70 -40.36 -0.70
CA ALA A 85 -18.72 -41.21 -1.30
C ALA A 85 -19.59 -41.82 -0.19
#